data_AF-A0A7V5K8M4-F1
#
_entry.id   AF-A0A7V5K8M4-F1
#
_cell.length_a   1.000
_cell.length_b   1.000
_cell.length_c   1.000
_cell.angle_alpha   90.00
_cell.angle_beta   90.00
_cell.angle_gamma   90.00
#
_symmetry.space_group_name_H-M   'P 1'
#
loop_
_entity.id
_entity.type
_entity.pdbx_description
1 polymer ?
#
loop_
_entity_poly.entity_id
_entity_poly.type
_entity_poly.pdbx_seq_one_letter_code
_entity_poly.pdbx_strand_id
1 'polypeptide(L)'
;MDRSEFLQLCKTAEKRLEKAGIHSAQAEVEIIWEYLLDVDRLNVYLHGAELVDNNLIKQFKDIIDNRVSRYPLQYILGEAYFYGRRFVVSPEVMVPTPETELLCELAVNYVRN
;
A
#
# COMPACT_ATOMS: atom_id res chain seq x y z
N MET A 1 12.13 18.05 -1.04
CA MET A 1 11.19 18.54 -0.02
C MET A 1 11.89 18.45 1.33
N ASP A 2 11.57 19.24 2.34
CA ASP A 2 12.15 19.01 3.67
C ASP A 2 11.46 17.86 4.42
N ARG A 3 12.09 17.32 5.47
CA ARG A 3 11.55 16.19 6.23
C ARG A 3 10.22 16.51 6.92
N SER A 4 10.04 17.74 7.40
CA SER A 4 8.81 18.16 8.07
C SER A 4 7.64 18.24 7.08
N GLU A 5 7.88 18.77 5.89
CA GLU A 5 6.92 18.83 4.78
C GLU A 5 6.48 17.42 4.35
N PHE A 6 7.42 16.48 4.24
CA PHE A 6 7.12 15.09 3.91
C PHE A 6 6.26 14.42 4.98
N LEU A 7 6.63 14.56 6.27
CA LEU A 7 5.83 14.02 7.37
C LEU A 7 4.44 14.65 7.43
N GLN A 8 4.33 15.95 7.14
CA GLN A 8 3.04 16.63 7.09
C GLN A 8 2.18 16.13 5.92
N LEU A 9 2.79 15.83 4.76
CA LEU A 9 2.13 15.22 3.61
C LEU A 9 1.54 13.85 3.99
N CYS A 10 2.34 12.97 4.61
CA CYS A 10 1.89 11.67 5.10
C CYS A 10 0.75 11.81 6.12
N LYS A 11 0.92 12.64 7.15
CA LYS A 11 -0.11 12.88 8.18
C LYS A 11 -1.41 13.44 7.63
N THR A 12 -1.33 14.24 6.57
CA THR A 12 -2.52 14.78 5.91
C THR A 12 -3.26 13.68 5.15
N ALA A 13 -2.54 12.82 4.44
CA ALA A 13 -3.11 11.67 3.75
C ALA A 13 -3.73 10.67 4.73
N GLU A 14 -3.04 10.32 5.81
CA GLU A 14 -3.57 9.45 6.89
C GLU A 14 -4.94 9.94 7.37
N LYS A 15 -5.05 11.21 7.75
CA LYS A 15 -6.30 11.82 8.20
C LYS A 15 -7.42 11.77 7.15
N ARG A 16 -7.08 11.86 5.86
CA ARG A 16 -8.08 11.74 4.78
C ARG A 16 -8.60 10.31 4.67
N LEU A 17 -7.71 9.32 4.74
CA LEU A 17 -8.08 7.91 4.71
C LEU A 17 -8.90 7.51 5.94
N GLU A 18 -8.51 7.97 7.13
CA GLU A 18 -9.26 7.77 8.38
C GLU A 18 -10.69 8.32 8.30
N LYS A 19 -10.85 9.54 7.76
CA LYS A 19 -12.18 10.15 7.54
C LYS A 19 -13.03 9.37 6.54
N ALA A 20 -12.39 8.66 5.60
CA ALA A 20 -13.06 7.72 4.70
C ALA A 20 -13.30 6.34 5.34
N GLY A 21 -13.07 6.18 6.64
CA GLY A 21 -13.28 4.94 7.39
C GLY A 21 -12.23 3.86 7.13
N ILE A 22 -11.06 4.21 6.60
CA ILE A 22 -9.96 3.27 6.36
C ILE A 22 -9.13 3.19 7.65
N HIS A 23 -9.30 2.10 8.39
CA HIS A 23 -8.66 1.93 9.70
C HIS A 23 -7.15 1.65 9.63
N SER A 24 -6.67 1.16 8.48
CA SER A 24 -5.25 0.89 8.17
C SER A 24 -4.52 2.11 7.59
N ALA A 25 -5.02 3.33 7.78
CA ALA A 25 -4.57 4.54 7.08
C ALA A 25 -3.05 4.76 7.11
N GLN A 26 -2.39 4.64 8.27
CA GLN A 26 -0.94 4.79 8.37
C GLN A 26 -0.20 3.75 7.54
N ALA A 27 -0.55 2.47 7.69
CA ALA A 27 0.08 1.38 6.97
C ALA A 27 -0.12 1.52 5.46
N GLU A 28 -1.31 1.95 5.01
CA GLU A 28 -1.58 2.18 3.59
C GLU A 28 -0.75 3.33 3.03
N VAL A 29 -0.58 4.45 3.76
CA VAL A 29 0.29 5.55 3.32
C VAL A 29 1.74 5.08 3.15
N GLU A 30 2.23 4.26 4.07
CA GLU A 30 3.58 3.69 3.98
C GLU A 30 3.71 2.75 2.77
N ILE A 31 2.74 1.84 2.55
CA ILE A 31 2.70 0.95 1.38
C ILE A 31 2.70 1.74 0.06
N ILE A 32 1.94 2.84 -0.01
CA ILE A 32 1.89 3.68 -1.22
C ILE A 32 3.26 4.30 -1.49
N TRP A 33 3.98 4.76 -0.46
CA TRP A 33 5.32 5.31 -0.65
C TRP A 33 6.35 4.26 -1.01
N GLU A 34 6.29 3.07 -0.39
CA GLU A 34 7.12 1.92 -0.77
C GLU A 34 6.94 1.60 -2.25
N TYR A 35 5.69 1.56 -2.72
CA TYR A 35 5.35 1.35 -4.13
C TYR A 35 5.88 2.44 -5.06
N LEU A 36 5.65 3.71 -4.73
CA LEU A 36 6.03 4.85 -5.57
C LEU A 36 7.54 5.04 -5.66
N LEU A 37 8.27 4.70 -4.60
CA LEU A 37 9.71 4.89 -4.50
C LEU A 37 10.49 3.61 -4.84
N ASP A 38 9.82 2.46 -4.94
CA ASP A 38 10.43 1.14 -5.13
C ASP A 38 11.50 0.83 -4.07
N VAL A 39 11.19 1.14 -2.80
CA VAL A 39 12.07 0.90 -1.65
C VAL A 39 11.28 0.38 -0.46
N ASP A 40 11.96 -0.24 0.51
CA ASP A 40 11.34 -0.72 1.73
C ASP A 40 10.92 0.41 2.70
N ARG A 41 10.11 0.06 3.70
CA ARG A 41 9.63 0.98 4.74
C ARG A 41 10.74 1.78 5.41
N LEU A 42 11.88 1.15 5.68
CA LEU A 42 12.99 1.79 6.37
C LEU A 42 13.61 2.89 5.51
N ASN A 43 13.78 2.61 4.22
CA ASN A 43 14.26 3.58 3.24
C ASN A 43 13.26 4.72 3.02
N VAL A 44 11.94 4.45 3.03
CA VAL A 44 10.93 5.52 3.03
C VAL A 44 11.10 6.43 4.25
N TYR A 45 11.29 5.87 5.45
CA TYR A 45 11.44 6.64 6.68
C TYR A 45 12.73 7.48 6.73
N LEU A 46 13.84 6.92 6.23
CA LEU A 46 15.15 7.56 6.27
C LEU A 46 15.35 8.57 5.13
N HIS A 47 14.90 8.22 3.92
CA HIS A 47 15.25 8.93 2.69
C HIS A 47 14.04 9.48 1.92
N GLY A 48 12.81 9.23 2.35
CA GLY A 48 11.60 9.64 1.61
C GLY A 48 11.56 11.13 1.27
N ALA A 49 11.97 12.01 2.19
CA ALA A 49 12.00 13.45 1.93
C ALA A 49 12.98 13.88 0.80
N GLU A 50 14.05 13.11 0.60
CA GLU A 50 15.09 13.34 -0.40
C GLU A 50 14.72 12.74 -1.76
N LEU A 51 14.05 11.57 -1.75
CA LEU A 51 13.68 10.83 -2.96
C LEU A 51 12.41 11.36 -3.63
N VAL A 52 11.53 12.05 -2.88
CA VAL A 52 10.23 12.50 -3.39
C VAL A 52 10.35 13.78 -4.21
N ASP A 53 9.89 13.70 -5.45
CA ASP A 53 9.74 14.83 -6.37
C ASP A 53 8.26 15.23 -6.58
N ASN A 54 8.03 16.29 -7.35
CA ASN A 54 6.69 16.80 -7.63
C ASN A 54 5.81 15.83 -8.42
N ASN A 55 6.40 14.96 -9.23
CA ASN A 55 5.65 13.96 -10.00
C ASN A 55 5.15 12.84 -9.08
N LEU A 56 6.00 12.35 -8.19
CA LEU A 56 5.63 11.35 -7.18
C LEU A 56 4.58 11.89 -6.20
N ILE A 57 4.69 13.17 -5.79
CA ILE A 57 3.65 13.81 -4.96
C ILE A 57 2.30 13.83 -5.68
N LYS A 58 2.29 14.08 -7.00
CA LYS A 58 1.06 14.05 -7.79
C LYS A 58 0.47 12.64 -7.82
N GLN A 59 1.28 11.64 -8.16
CA GLN A 59 0.85 10.24 -8.18
C GLN A 59 0.33 9.78 -6.80
N PHE A 60 1.03 10.14 -5.73
CA PHE A 60 0.60 9.89 -4.35
C PHE A 60 -0.78 10.47 -4.08
N LYS A 61 -1.01 11.74 -4.43
CA LYS A 61 -2.32 12.39 -4.25
C LYS A 61 -3.41 11.70 -5.07
N ASP A 62 -3.13 11.34 -6.32
CA ASP A 62 -4.08 10.63 -7.19
C ASP A 62 -4.45 9.27 -6.59
N ILE A 63 -3.48 8.53 -6.04
CA ILE A 63 -3.72 7.25 -5.33
C ILE A 63 -4.60 7.48 -4.09
N ILE A 64 -4.28 8.48 -3.27
CA ILE A 64 -5.06 8.80 -2.06
C ILE A 64 -6.49 9.21 -2.43
N ASP A 65 -6.69 9.98 -3.49
CA ASP A 65 -8.01 10.42 -3.95
C ASP A 65 -8.88 9.23 -4.38
N ASN A 66 -8.31 8.30 -5.16
CA ASN A 66 -8.97 7.03 -5.49
C ASN A 66 -9.24 6.22 -4.23
N ARG A 67 -8.29 6.14 -3.32
CA ARG A 67 -8.44 5.32 -2.11
C ARG A 67 -9.50 5.85 -1.15
N VAL A 68 -9.64 7.18 -1.03
CA VAL A 68 -10.71 7.85 -0.25
C VAL A 68 -12.09 7.47 -0.77
N SER A 69 -12.24 7.16 -2.06
CA SER A 69 -13.50 6.63 -2.63
C SER A 69 -13.81 5.18 -2.23
N ARG A 70 -12.99 4.58 -1.35
CA ARG A 70 -13.03 3.17 -0.90
C ARG A 70 -12.62 2.16 -1.97
N TYR A 71 -12.12 2.61 -3.11
CA TYR A 71 -11.57 1.71 -4.11
C TYR A 71 -10.40 0.89 -3.52
N PRO A 72 -10.29 -0.43 -3.77
CA PRO A 72 -9.27 -1.27 -3.16
C PRO A 72 -7.85 -0.81 -3.51
N LEU A 73 -6.99 -0.67 -2.50
CA LEU A 73 -5.62 -0.18 -2.69
C LEU A 73 -4.85 -1.09 -3.66
N GLN A 74 -5.01 -2.40 -3.54
CA GLN A 74 -4.34 -3.39 -4.38
C GLN A 74 -4.66 -3.21 -5.87
N TYR A 75 -5.90 -2.82 -6.20
CA TYR A 75 -6.26 -2.51 -7.59
C TYR A 75 -5.72 -1.16 -8.06
N ILE A 76 -5.52 -0.20 -7.17
CA ILE A 76 -4.87 1.08 -7.51
C ILE A 76 -3.39 0.83 -7.83
N LEU A 77 -2.71 0.01 -7.02
CA LEU A 77 -1.30 -0.31 -7.19
C LEU A 77 -1.06 -1.36 -8.30
N GLY A 78 -2.10 -2.12 -8.66
CA GLY A 78 -2.02 -3.24 -9.60
C GLY A 78 -1.31 -4.48 -9.03
N GLU A 79 -1.08 -4.51 -7.71
CA GLU A 79 -0.36 -5.58 -7.04
C GLU A 79 -0.90 -5.88 -5.64
N ALA A 80 -0.74 -7.14 -5.23
CA ALA A 80 -1.03 -7.62 -3.89
C ALA A 80 0.05 -8.60 -3.43
N TYR A 81 0.31 -8.63 -2.12
CA TYR A 81 1.16 -9.64 -1.52
C TYR A 81 0.32 -10.80 -0.98
N PHE A 82 0.75 -12.03 -1.28
CA PHE A 82 0.16 -13.28 -0.80
C PHE A 82 1.28 -14.30 -0.58
N TYR A 83 1.35 -14.90 0.61
CA TYR A 83 2.44 -15.78 1.02
C TYR A 83 3.85 -15.18 0.84
N GLY A 84 4.00 -13.89 1.13
CA GLY A 84 5.26 -13.17 0.95
C GLY A 84 5.70 -13.01 -0.50
N ARG A 85 4.81 -13.29 -1.46
CA ARG A 85 5.06 -13.13 -2.90
C ARG A 85 4.16 -12.04 -3.47
N ARG A 86 4.69 -11.27 -4.41
CA ARG A 86 3.96 -10.24 -5.12
C ARG A 86 3.21 -10.84 -6.31
N PHE A 87 1.93 -10.51 -6.44
CA PHE A 87 1.06 -10.91 -7.54
C PHE A 87 0.51 -9.67 -8.24
N VAL A 88 0.40 -9.74 -9.57
CA VAL A 88 -0.33 -8.73 -10.35
C VAL A 88 -1.82 -8.97 -10.16
N VAL A 89 -2.56 -7.91 -9.84
CA VAL A 89 -4.01 -7.96 -9.64
C VAL A 89 -4.70 -6.84 -10.40
N SER A 90 -5.96 -7.07 -10.69
CA SER A 90 -6.82 -6.12 -11.40
C SER A 90 -8.28 -6.37 -10.98
N PRO A 91 -9.22 -5.46 -11.32
CA PRO A 91 -10.63 -5.62 -10.96
C PRO A 91 -11.31 -6.88 -11.52
N GLU A 92 -10.70 -7.51 -12.53
CA GLU A 92 -11.16 -8.75 -13.15
C GLU A 92 -10.84 -10.00 -12.31
N VAL A 93 -10.04 -9.88 -11.25
CA VAL A 93 -9.67 -10.97 -10.34
C VAL A 93 -10.00 -10.63 -8.90
N MET A 94 -10.07 -11.64 -8.03
CA MET A 94 -10.24 -11.42 -6.59
C MET A 94 -8.88 -11.12 -5.94
N VAL A 95 -8.81 -10.07 -5.10
CA VAL A 95 -7.62 -9.82 -4.26
C VAL A 95 -7.45 -10.99 -3.28
N PRO A 96 -6.26 -11.62 -3.20
CA PRO A 96 -5.99 -12.67 -2.22
C PRO A 96 -6.21 -12.18 -0.79
N THR A 97 -6.85 -12.99 0.05
CA THR A 97 -7.14 -12.65 1.46
C THR A 97 -6.33 -13.51 2.43
N PRO A 98 -6.13 -13.06 3.68
CA PRO A 98 -5.48 -13.88 4.71
C PRO A 98 -6.17 -15.23 4.94
N GLU A 99 -7.50 -15.31 4.85
CA GLU A 99 -8.23 -16.59 4.98
C GLU A 99 -7.89 -17.55 3.85
N THR A 100 -7.61 -17.02 2.65
CA THR A 100 -7.13 -17.82 1.52
C THR A 100 -5.72 -18.33 1.79
N GLU A 101 -4.93 -17.62 2.60
CA GLU A 101 -3.62 -18.13 3.01
C GLU A 101 -3.78 -19.40 3.85
N LEU A 102 -4.60 -19.37 4.90
CA LEU A 102 -4.85 -20.54 5.76
C LEU A 102 -5.24 -21.79 4.95
N LEU A 103 -6.03 -21.64 3.89
CA LEU A 103 -6.40 -22.75 3.02
C LEU A 103 -5.19 -23.37 2.30
N CYS A 104 -4.29 -22.56 1.76
CA CYS A 104 -3.06 -23.07 1.14
C CYS A 104 -2.16 -23.75 2.18
N GLU A 105 -2.07 -23.20 3.40
CA GLU A 105 -1.35 -23.83 4.52
C GLU A 105 -1.87 -25.24 4.81
N LEU A 106 -3.19 -25.39 4.91
CA LEU A 106 -3.84 -26.70 5.09
C LEU A 106 -3.55 -27.64 3.92
N ALA A 107 -3.62 -27.15 2.69
CA ALA A 107 -3.33 -27.96 1.50
C ALA A 107 -1.86 -28.42 1.45
N VAL A 108 -0.90 -27.53 1.76
CA VAL A 108 0.53 -27.86 1.83
C VAL A 108 0.77 -28.91 2.92
N ASN A 109 0.13 -28.77 4.08
CA ASN A 109 0.23 -29.77 5.15
C ASN A 109 -0.37 -31.10 4.73
N TYR A 110 -1.50 -31.11 4.02
CA TYR A 110 -2.12 -32.34 3.52
C TYR A 110 -1.22 -33.10 2.53
N VAL A 111 -0.59 -32.39 1.59
CA VAL A 111 0.28 -32.99 0.56
C VAL A 111 1.62 -33.49 1.10
N ARG A 112 2.12 -32.90 2.20
CA ARG A 112 3.39 -33.29 2.82
C ARG A 112 3.28 -34.51 3.74
N ASN A 113 2.08 -34.92 4.11
CA ASN A 113 1.81 -36.14 4.89
C ASN A 113 1.64 -37.35 3.96
#